data_AF-A0A392QQC1-F1
#
_entry.id   AF-A0A392QQC1-F1
#
_cell.length_a   1.000
_cell.length_b   1.000
_cell.length_c   1.000
_cell.angle_alpha   90.00
_cell.angle_beta   90.00
_cell.angle_gamma   90.00
#
_symmetry.space_group_name_H-M   'P 1'
#
loop_
_entity.id
_entity.type
_entity.pdbx_description
1 polymer ?
#
loop_
_entity_poly.entity_id
_entity_poly.type
_entity_poly.pdbx_seq_one_letter_code
_entity_poly.pdbx_strand_id
1 'polypeptide(L)' 'MGDFNDILSNDEKKSRVDHPPWRIRGFREAIQECNLVDIPLQGYPFTWIWRRGEPDMVEEKLDRALAT' A
#
# COMPACT_ATOMS: atom_id res chain seq x y z
N MET A 1 1.64 -10.32 -8.95
CA MET A 1 1.56 -8.86 -9.17
C MET A 1 0.10 -8.51 -9.37
N GLY A 2 -0.36 -7.42 -8.79
CA GLY A 2 -1.73 -6.94 -8.97
C GLY A 2 -2.09 -5.85 -7.96
N ASP A 3 -3.34 -5.42 -8.04
CA ASP A 3 -3.98 -4.52 -7.09
C ASP A 3 -4.49 -5.31 -5.88
N PHE A 4 -3.97 -5.00 -4.69
CA PHE A 4 -4.38 -5.62 -3.43
C PHE A 4 -5.38 -4.78 -2.64
N ASN A 5 -5.60 -3.51 -3.01
CA ASN A 5 -6.42 -2.56 -2.26
C ASN A 5 -6.04 -2.37 -0.77
N ASP A 6 -4.84 -2.80 -0.36
CA ASP A 6 -4.32 -2.71 1.01
C ASP A 6 -2.84 -2.31 1.02
N ILE A 7 -2.40 -1.68 2.12
CA ILE A 7 -1.04 -1.17 2.30
C ILE A 7 -0.30 -1.89 3.44
N LEU A 8 1.03 -1.97 3.36
CA LEU A 8 1.88 -2.61 4.39
C LEU A 8 2.36 -1.66 5.46
N SER A 9 2.32 -0.35 5.25
CA SER A 9 2.66 0.65 6.27
C SER A 9 1.87 1.93 6.02
N ASN A 10 1.70 2.77 7.04
CA ASN A 10 1.18 4.12 6.83
C ASN A 10 2.13 4.97 5.95
N ASP A 11 3.41 4.62 5.85
CA ASP A 11 4.35 5.28 4.93
C ASP A 11 3.99 5.07 3.45
N GLU A 12 3.21 4.03 3.14
CA GLU A 12 2.68 3.74 1.80
C GLU A 12 1.36 4.50 1.50
N LYS A 13 0.95 5.40 2.40
CA LYS A 13 -0.20 6.29 2.25
C LYS A 13 0.18 7.73 2.57
N LYS A 14 -0.09 8.65 1.64
CA LYS A 14 -0.04 10.10 1.90
C LYS A 14 -1.46 10.61 2.01
N SER A 15 -1.87 10.96 3.22
CA SER A 15 -3.13 11.64 3.46
C SER A 15 -3.15 12.28 4.85
N ARG A 16 -4.26 12.90 5.22
CA ARG A 16 -4.49 13.45 6.56
C ARG A 16 -4.87 12.39 7.61
N VAL A 17 -5.23 11.18 7.19
CA VAL A 17 -5.79 10.13 8.06
C VAL A 17 -5.03 8.83 7.83
N ASP A 18 -4.56 8.24 8.92
CA ASP A 18 -3.86 6.96 8.86
C ASP A 18 -4.80 5.83 8.39
N HIS A 19 -4.22 4.87 7.69
CA HIS A 19 -4.89 3.63 7.36
C HIS A 19 -5.11 2.81 8.65
N PRO A 20 -6.30 2.18 8.83
CA PRO A 20 -6.60 1.47 10.06
C PRO A 20 -5.57 0.38 10.39
N PRO A 21 -5.03 0.33 11.63
CA PRO A 21 -3.97 -0.61 11.98
C PRO A 21 -4.33 -2.09 11.77
N TRP A 22 -5.61 -2.45 11.95
CA TRP A 22 -6.07 -3.83 11.76
C TRP A 22 -6.02 -4.29 10.29
N ARG A 23 -6.19 -3.38 9.32
CA ARG A 23 -6.07 -3.71 7.89
C ARG A 23 -4.62 -3.96 7.50
N ILE A 24 -3.73 -3.07 7.92
CA ILE A 24 -2.27 -3.24 7.72
C ILE A 24 -1.82 -4.57 8.34
N ARG A 25 -2.27 -4.86 9.57
CA ARG A 25 -1.92 -6.09 10.27
C ARG A 25 -2.42 -7.33 9.53
N GLY A 26 -3.70 -7.38 9.15
CA GLY A 26 -4.26 -8.52 8.43
C GLY A 26 -3.56 -8.77 7.09
N PHE A 27 -3.21 -7.72 6.36
CA PHE A 27 -2.49 -7.86 5.10
C PHE A 27 -1.06 -8.39 5.30
N ARG A 28 -0.34 -7.90 6.32
CA ARG A 28 0.99 -8.42 6.68
C ARG A 28 0.93 -9.89 7.09
N GLU A 29 -0.07 -10.28 7.88
CA GLU A 29 -0.29 -11.67 8.30
C GLU A 29 -0.52 -12.58 7.08
N ALA A 30 -1.37 -12.17 6.13
CA ALA A 30 -1.61 -12.94 4.90
C ALA A 30 -0.35 -13.13 4.05
N ILE A 31 0.47 -12.09 3.89
CA ILE A 31 1.76 -12.18 3.17
C ILE A 31 2.71 -13.15 3.88
N GLN A 32 2.80 -13.05 5.20
CA GLN A 32 3.67 -13.89 6.02
C GLN A 32 3.25 -15.37 5.97
N GLU A 33 1.95 -15.66 6.10
CA GLU A 33 1.41 -17.02 6.02
C GLU A 33 1.68 -17.67 4.66
N CYS A 34 1.70 -16.86 3.59
CA CYS A 34 1.99 -17.32 2.24
C CYS A 34 3.50 -17.35 1.93
N ASN A 35 4.38 -16.98 2.87
CA ASN A 35 5.83 -16.82 2.66
C ASN A 35 6.16 -15.93 1.45
N LEU A 36 5.37 -14.88 1.25
CA LEU A 36 5.57 -13.93 0.15
C LEU A 36 6.49 -12.79 0.58
N VAL A 37 7.29 -12.32 -0.36
CA VAL A 37 8.19 -11.18 -0.20
C VAL A 37 7.74 -10.05 -1.12
N ASP A 38 7.79 -8.84 -0.60
CA ASP A 38 7.54 -7.64 -1.39
C ASP A 38 8.69 -7.32 -2.33
N ILE A 39 8.38 -7.12 -3.62
CA ILE A 39 9.33 -6.61 -4.59
C ILE A 39 9.25 -5.08 -4.61
N PRO A 40 10.33 -4.36 -4.26
CA PRO A 40 10.31 -2.91 -4.19
C PRO A 40 10.10 -2.28 -5.57
N LEU A 41 9.23 -1.27 -5.65
CA LEU A 41 9.14 -0.40 -6.82
C LEU A 41 10.32 0.59 -6.81
N GLN A 42 10.92 0.79 -7.98
CA GLN A 42 11.91 1.85 -8.18
C GLN A 42 11.21 3.15 -8.61
N GLY A 43 11.65 4.28 -8.05
CA GLY A 43 11.08 5.58 -8.35
C GLY A 43 9.88 5.92 -7.48
N TYR A 44 8.81 6.44 -8.09
CA TYR A 44 7.62 6.87 -7.37
C TYR A 44 6.77 5.67 -6.92
N PRO A 45 6.58 5.42 -5.61
CA PRO A 45 6.04 4.15 -5.13
C PRO A 45 4.50 4.11 -5.08
N PHE A 46 3.82 5.25 -5.24
CA PHE A 46 2.35 5.32 -5.15
C PHE A 46 1.74 5.01 -6.51
N THR A 47 0.72 4.14 -6.51
CA THR A 47 0.08 3.63 -7.73
C THR A 47 -1.35 4.10 -7.88
N TRP A 48 -1.92 4.65 -6.82
CA TRP A 48 -3.24 5.24 -6.81
C TRP A 48 -3.22 6.67 -6.28
N ILE A 49 -4.10 7.51 -6.84
CA ILE A 49 -4.30 8.89 -6.41
C ILE A 49 -5.78 9.26 -6.37
N TRP A 50 -6.14 10.12 -5.43
CA TRP A 50 -7.44 10.75 -5.36
C TRP A 50 -7.33 12.24 -5.07
N ARG A 51 -8.27 13.02 -5.63
CA ARG A 51 -8.28 14.50 -5.58
C ARG A 51 -6.94 15.12 -5.95
N ARG A 52 -6.37 14.69 -7.08
CA ARG A 52 -5.09 15.19 -7.59
C ARG A 52 -5.13 16.72 -7.70
N GLY A 53 -4.25 17.39 -6.98
CA GLY A 53 -4.12 18.85 -7.01
C GLY A 53 -4.96 19.61 -5.97
N GLU A 54 -5.76 18.92 -5.16
CA GLU A 54 -6.50 19.53 -4.05
C GLU A 54 -5.71 19.44 -2.72
N PRO A 55 -6.00 20.30 -1.73
CA PRO A 55 -5.31 20.28 -0.42
C PRO A 55 -5.45 18.97 0.35
N ASP A 56 -6.48 18.17 0.05
CA ASP A 56 -6.75 16.87 0.66
C ASP A 56 -6.44 15.69 -0.29
N MET A 57 -5.52 15.90 -1.23
CA MET A 57 -4.99 14.86 -2.10
C MET A 57 -4.53 13.64 -1.30
N VAL A 58 -4.91 12.46 -1.79
CA VAL A 58 -4.53 11.17 -1.20
C VAL A 58 -3.76 10.35 -2.21
N GLU A 59 -2.67 9.75 -1.78
CA GLU A 59 -1.88 8.82 -2.59
C GLU A 59 -1.67 7.53 -1.81
N GLU A 60 -1.81 6.38 -2.48
CA GLU A 60 -1.64 5.06 -1.89
C GLU A 60 -0.88 4.13 -2.84
N LYS A 61 -0.08 3.21 -2.28
CA LYS A 61 0.53 2.10 -3.02
C LYS A 61 -0.38 0.87 -2.92
N LEU A 62 -1.31 0.74 -3.86
CA LEU A 62 -2.28 -0.36 -3.90
C LEU A 62 -1.84 -1.52 -4.79
N ASP A 63 -1.06 -1.23 -5.84
CA ASP A 63 -0.48 -2.22 -6.74
C ASP A 63 0.88 -2.68 -6.24
N ARG A 64 1.10 -3.99 -6.28
CA ARG A 64 2.32 -4.63 -5.77
C ARG A 64 2.68 -5.88 -6.54
N ALA A 65 3.96 -6.21 -6.56
CA ALA A 65 4.45 -7.53 -6.93
C ALA A 65 4.95 -8.27 -5.69
N LEU A 66 4.39 -9.47 -5.48
CA LEU A 66 4.80 -10.40 -4.43
C LEU A 66 5.39 -11.65 -5.10
N ALA A 67 6.42 -12.22 -4.49
CA ALA A 67 7.09 -13.44 -4.96
C ALA A 67 7.52 -14.34 -3.80
N THR A 68 7.84 -15.61 -4.10
CA THR A 68 8.40 -16.62 -3.20
C THR A 68 9.87 -16.86 -3.49
#